data_AF-A0A7M1QYS9-F1
#
_entry.id   AF-A0A7M1QYS9-F1
#
_cell.length_a   1.000
_cell.length_b   1.000
_cell.length_c   1.000
_cell.angle_alpha   90.00
_cell.angle_beta   90.00
_cell.angle_gamma   90.00
#
_symmetry.space_group_name_H-M   'P 1'
#
loop_
_entity.id
_entity.type
_entity.pdbx_description
1 polymer ?
#
loop_
_entity_poly.entity_id
_entity_poly.type
_entity_poly.pdbx_seq_one_letter_code
_entity_poly.pdbx_strand_id
1 'polypeptide(L)' 'MEISIGIRNVARELTLDADLTAEQVTAKVNDAIASNSVLSLTDKDGQVVVVPVQALGYVQCKEAEVRRVGFGF' A
#
# COMPACT_ATOMS: atom_id res chain seq x y z
N MET A 1 6.23 -6.30 -1.71
CA MET A 1 5.38 -5.69 -2.74
C MET A 1 5.21 -4.26 -2.34
N GLU A 2 5.61 -3.33 -3.20
CA GLU A 2 5.55 -1.91 -2.85
C GLU A 2 4.12 -1.41 -3.11
N ILE A 3 3.47 -0.91 -2.06
CA ILE A 3 2.12 -0.37 -2.11
C ILE A 3 2.22 1.14 -1.90
N SER A 4 1.78 1.89 -2.90
CA SER A 4 1.67 3.35 -2.84
C SER A 4 0.22 3.76 -2.69
N ILE A 5 -0.08 4.55 -1.66
CA ILE A 5 -1.42 5.00 -1.32
C ILE A 5 -1.49 6.52 -1.46
N GLY A 6 -2.35 6.98 -2.36
CA GLY A 6 -2.69 8.39 -2.49
C GLY A 6 -3.87 8.73 -1.57
N ILE A 7 -3.72 9.78 -0.76
CA ILE A 7 -4.79 10.29 0.11
C ILE A 7 -5.35 11.60 -0.48
N ARG A 8 -6.67 11.71 -0.54
CA ARG A 8 -7.38 12.92 -0.97
C ARG A 8 -7.05 14.06 0.00
N ASN A 9 -6.79 15.25 -0.55
CA ASN A 9 -6.43 16.46 0.20
C ASN A 9 -5.06 16.40 0.92
N VAL A 10 -4.20 15.45 0.55
CA VAL A 10 -2.82 15.35 1.07
C VAL A 10 -1.86 15.33 -0.11
N ALA A 11 -0.84 16.19 -0.08
CA ALA A 11 0.15 16.31 -1.16
C ALA A 11 1.21 15.18 -1.15
N ARG A 12 1.19 14.31 -0.15
CA ARG A 12 2.16 13.23 0.06
C ARG A 12 1.48 11.88 -0.14
N GLU A 13 2.16 10.99 -0.84
CA GLU A 13 1.82 9.58 -0.93
C GLU A 13 2.46 8.77 0.21
N LEU A 14 1.76 7.73 0.65
CA LEU A 14 2.29 6.75 1.60
C LEU A 14 2.80 5.54 0.83
N THR A 15 4.07 5.23 0.95
CA THR A 15 4.70 4.05 0.36
C THR A 15 5.03 3.06 1.47
N LEU A 16 4.57 1.83 1.35
CA LEU A 16 4.83 0.75 2.31
C LEU A 16 5.14 -0.54 1.57
N ASP A 17 5.99 -1.40 2.14
CA ASP A 17 6.38 -2.66 1.51
C ASP A 17 5.70 -3.84 2.24
N ALA A 18 4.58 -4.31 1.71
CA ALA A 18 3.86 -5.43 2.32
C ALA A 18 4.31 -6.77 1.75
N ASP A 19 4.22 -7.82 2.58
CA ASP A 19 4.32 -9.22 2.15
C ASP A 19 2.94 -9.77 1.76
N LEU A 20 2.28 -9.06 0.83
CA LEU A 20 0.96 -9.39 0.31
C LEU A 20 1.03 -9.46 -1.22
N THR A 21 0.13 -10.24 -1.82
CA THR A 21 -0.05 -10.27 -3.27
C THR A 21 -1.02 -9.18 -3.72
N ALA A 22 -0.95 -8.78 -5.00
CA ALA A 22 -1.81 -7.73 -5.55
C ALA A 22 -3.31 -8.06 -5.42
N GLU A 23 -3.66 -9.34 -5.57
CA GLU A 23 -5.03 -9.84 -5.39
C GLU A 23 -5.50 -9.69 -3.93
N GLN A 24 -4.66 -10.03 -2.96
CA GLN A 24 -4.98 -9.89 -1.54
C GLN A 24 -5.16 -8.42 -1.14
N VAL A 25 -4.31 -7.54 -1.66
CA VAL A 25 -4.44 -6.09 -1.42
C VAL A 25 -5.75 -5.58 -2.01
N THR A 26 -6.06 -5.96 -3.24
CA THR A 26 -7.30 -5.55 -3.92
C THR A 26 -8.54 -6.03 -3.18
N ALA A 27 -8.54 -7.29 -2.70
CA ALA A 27 -9.63 -7.82 -1.89
C ALA A 27 -9.83 -7.02 -0.60
N LYS A 28 -8.76 -6.76 0.17
CA LYS A 28 -8.81 -5.95 1.39
C LYS A 28 -9.31 -4.53 1.15
N VAL A 29 -8.87 -3.91 0.05
CA VAL A 29 -9.33 -2.58 -0.35
C VAL A 29 -10.83 -2.60 -0.66
N ASN A 30 -11.30 -3.58 -1.44
CA ASN A 30 -12.71 -3.73 -1.77
C ASN A 30 -13.57 -3.99 -0.53
N ASP A 31 -13.12 -4.84 0.38
CA ASP A 31 -13.82 -5.12 1.65
C ASP A 31 -13.91 -3.87 2.52
N ALA A 32 -12.81 -3.10 2.63
CA ALA A 32 -12.80 -1.84 3.37
C ALA A 32 -13.76 -0.82 2.76
N ILE A 33 -13.82 -0.74 1.42
CA ILE A 33 -14.74 0.16 0.70
C ILE A 33 -16.19 -0.28 0.92
N ALA A 34 -16.48 -1.56 0.78
CA ALA A 34 -17.83 -2.11 0.96
C ALA A 34 -18.36 -1.92 2.39
N SER A 35 -17.48 -2.05 3.38
CA SER A 35 -17.79 -1.81 4.79
C SER A 35 -17.71 -0.34 5.22
N ASN A 36 -17.30 0.55 4.31
CA ASN A 36 -17.00 1.96 4.58
C ASN A 36 -16.09 2.15 5.82
N SER A 37 -15.12 1.26 5.98
CA SER A 37 -14.26 1.14 7.16
C SER A 37 -12.84 1.62 6.88
N VAL A 38 -11.88 1.28 7.74
CA VAL A 38 -10.48 1.66 7.56
C VAL A 38 -9.71 0.55 6.86
N LEU A 39 -8.85 0.93 5.92
CA LEU A 39 -7.87 0.04 5.32
C LEU A 39 -6.65 -0.03 6.25
N SER A 40 -6.43 -1.19 6.86
CA SER A 40 -5.23 -1.47 7.66
C SER A 40 -4.26 -2.35 6.89
N LEU A 41 -3.06 -1.85 6.65
CA LEU A 41 -1.97 -2.57 6.01
C LEU A 41 -0.77 -2.62 6.95
N THR A 42 -0.10 -3.77 6.98
CA THR A 42 1.09 -3.97 7.79
C THR A 42 2.29 -4.17 6.86
N ASP A 43 3.32 -3.36 7.06
CA ASP A 43 4.61 -3.46 6.40
C ASP A 43 5.41 -4.65 6.97
N LYS A 44 6.42 -5.12 6.23
CA LYS A 44 7.42 -6.12 6.65
C LYS A 44 8.16 -5.71 7.92
N ASP A 45 8.38 -4.41 8.12
CA ASP A 45 9.02 -3.87 9.33
C ASP A 45 8.07 -3.83 10.56
N GLY A 46 6.84 -4.37 10.43
CA GLY A 46 5.84 -4.38 11.50
C GLY A 46 5.12 -3.05 11.70
N GLN A 47 5.36 -2.06 10.82
CA GLN A 47 4.62 -0.81 10.82
C GLN A 47 3.19 -1.04 10.35
N VAL A 48 2.21 -0.55 11.12
CA VAL A 48 0.80 -0.63 10.77
C VAL A 48 0.34 0.73 10.27
N VAL A 49 -0.11 0.76 9.02
CA VAL A 49 -0.69 1.94 8.37
C VAL A 49 -2.20 1.76 8.31
N VAL A 50 -2.93 2.72 8.86
CA VAL A 50 -4.40 2.72 8.86
C VAL A 50 -4.88 3.95 8.10
N VAL A 51 -5.65 3.73 7.03
CA VAL A 51 -6.18 4.80 6.19
C VAL A 51 -7.70 4.68 6.08
N PRO A 52 -8.48 5.72 6.40
CA PRO A 52 -9.93 5.71 6.16
C PRO A 52 -10.26 5.63 4.67
N VAL A 53 -11.18 4.75 4.26
CA VAL A 53 -11.54 4.63 2.84
C VAL A 53 -12.11 5.90 2.22
N GLN A 54 -12.74 6.76 3.01
CA GLN A 54 -13.24 8.06 2.52
C GLN A 54 -12.11 9.00 2.08
N ALA A 55 -10.92 8.82 2.65
CA ALA A 55 -9.74 9.62 2.34
C ALA A 55 -8.88 8.97 1.24
N LEU A 56 -9.15 7.73 0.82
CA LEU A 56 -8.41 7.08 -0.27
C LEU A 56 -8.68 7.79 -1.59
N GLY A 57 -7.61 8.19 -2.28
CA GLY A 57 -7.63 8.64 -3.67
C GLY A 57 -7.35 7.48 -4.62
N TYR A 58 -6.27 6.74 -4.38
CA TYR A 58 -5.89 5.56 -5.14
C TYR A 58 -5.00 4.63 -4.31
N VAL A 59 -4.95 3.36 -4.72
CA VAL A 59 -3.99 2.37 -4.21
C VAL A 59 -3.28 1.78 -5.43
N GLN A 60 -1.96 1.86 -5.45
CA GLN A 60 -1.12 1.32 -6.50
C GLN A 60 -0.26 0.20 -5.93
N CYS A 61 -0.35 -0.99 -6.53
CA CYS A 61 0.49 -2.14 -6.20
C CYS A 61 1.58 -2.26 -7.27
N LYS A 62 2.85 -2.14 -6.86
CA LYS A 62 4.01 -2.43 -7.70
C LYS A 62 4.71 -3.67 -7.17
N GLU A 63 5.14 -4.55 -8.08
CA GLU A 63 6.09 -5.58 -7.70
C GLU A 63 7.35 -4.90 -7.19
N ALA A 64 7.81 -5.31 -6.01
CA ALA A 64 8.99 -4.70 -5.39
C ALA A 64 10.19 -5.00 -6.30
N GLU A 65 10.68 -3.98 -6.99
CA GLU A 65 11.83 -4.09 -7.87
C GLU A 65 13.04 -4.37 -6.97
N VAL A 66 13.55 -5.61 -7.01
CA VAL A 66 14.76 -6.00 -6.30
C VAL A 66 15.90 -5.17 -6.89
N ARG A 67 16.24 -4.06 -6.23
CA ARG A 67 17.32 -3.18 -6.64
C ARG A 67 18.60 -4.01 -6.68
N ARG A 68 19.02 -4.41 -7.88
CA ARG A 68 20.30 -5.09 -8.09
C ARG A 68 21.38 -4.04 -7.90
N VAL A 69 21.96 -3.99 -6.70
CA VAL A 69 23.15 -3.18 -6.44
C VAL A 69 24.24 -3.62 -7.39
N GLY A 70 24.47 -2.82 -8.43
CA GLY A 70 25.56 -3.01 -9.36
C GLY A 70 26.86 -2.60 -8.70
N PHE A 71 27.57 -3.54 -8.11
CA PHE A 71 29.00 -3.37 -7.86
C PHE A 71 29.71 -3.49 -9.21
N GLY A 72 29.80 -2.37 -9.94
CA GLY A 72 30.68 -2.23 -11.09
C GLY A 72 32.08 -1.83 -10.61
N PHE A 73 33.01 -2.76 -10.64
CA PHE A 73 34.45 -2.52 -10.74
C PHE A 73 34.95 -3.22 -12.00
#